data_AF-A0A961AEZ9-F1
#
_entry.id   AF-A0A961AEZ9-F1
#
_cell.length_a   1.000
_cell.length_b   1.000
_cell.length_c   1.000
_cell.angle_alpha   90.00
_cell.angle_beta   90.00
_cell.angle_gamma   90.00
#
_symmetry.space_group_name_H-M   'P 1'
#
loop_
_entity.id
_entity.type
_entity.pdbx_description
1 polymer ?
#
loop_
_entity_poly.entity_id
_entity_poly.type
_entity_poly.pdbx_seq_one_letter_code
_entity_poly.pdbx_strand_id
1 'polypeptide(L)' 'MGKPVAGDVVVLPFPQTNLQTGKRRPALVVADLPGDDLILCQITSQISASKLTEVKAKLRQLFT' A
#
# COMPACT_ATOMS: atom_id res chain seq x y z
N MET A 1 -9.65 -19.13 3.85
CA MET A 1 -9.43 -17.68 4.07
C MET A 1 -10.21 -16.95 2.99
N GLY A 2 -10.92 -15.87 3.33
CA GLY A 2 -11.79 -15.13 2.40
C GLY A 2 -11.03 -14.08 1.57
N LYS A 3 -11.69 -13.54 0.55
CA LYS A 3 -11.17 -12.41 -0.24
C LYS A 3 -11.02 -11.17 0.67
N PRO A 4 -9.87 -10.48 0.65
CA PRO A 4 -9.69 -9.22 1.39
C PRO A 4 -10.71 -8.18 0.95
N VAL A 5 -11.23 -7.38 1.89
CA VAL A 5 -12.22 -6.32 1.61
C VAL A 5 -11.63 -4.94 1.90
N ALA A 6 -12.30 -3.89 1.43
CA ALA A 6 -11.88 -2.52 1.70
C ALA A 6 -11.73 -2.27 3.21
N GLY A 7 -10.57 -1.71 3.61
CA GLY A 7 -10.19 -1.52 5.01
C GLY A 7 -9.22 -2.56 5.55
N ASP A 8 -9.10 -3.73 4.91
CA ASP A 8 -8.14 -4.75 5.33
C ASP A 8 -6.70 -4.34 5.00
N VAL A 9 -5.77 -4.76 5.87
CA VAL A 9 -4.34 -4.67 5.60
C VAL A 9 -3.83 -6.03 5.16
N VAL A 10 -3.32 -6.09 3.93
CA VAL A 10 -2.75 -7.30 3.32
C VAL A 10 -1.25 -7.18 3.19
N VAL A 11 -0.54 -8.31 3.23
CA VAL A 11 0.90 -8.37 3.00
C VAL A 11 1.14 -9.09 1.68
N LEU A 12 1.74 -8.39 0.72
CA LEU A 12 2.05 -8.94 -0.60
C LEU A 12 3.55 -8.83 -0.92
N PRO A 13 4.10 -9.79 -1.71
CA PRO A 13 5.42 -9.64 -2.30
C PRO A 13 5.33 -8.55 -3.37
N PHE A 14 6.00 -7.42 -3.15
CA PHE A 14 5.94 -6.33 -4.12
C PHE A 14 6.83 -6.65 -5.33
N PRO A 15 6.34 -6.47 -6.58
CA PRO A 15 7.16 -6.70 -7.75
C PRO A 15 8.32 -5.70 -7.73
N GLN A 16 9.54 -6.22 -7.55
CA GLN A 16 10.72 -5.48 -7.98
C GLN A 16 10.77 -5.58 -9.49
N THR A 17 11.16 -4.49 -10.16
CA THR A 17 11.38 -4.42 -11.61
C THR A 17 12.34 -5.52 -12.12
N ASN A 18 13.11 -6.14 -11.22
CA ASN A 18 14.14 -7.13 -11.52
C ASN A 18 13.78 -8.57 -11.09
N LEU A 19 12.49 -8.88 -10.86
CA LEU A 19 12.00 -10.26 -10.60
C LEU A 19 12.66 -11.00 -9.41
N GLN A 20 13.39 -10.30 -8.54
CA GLN A 20 13.93 -10.91 -7.32
C GLN A 20 12.81 -11.11 -6.29
N THR A 21 13.03 -12.02 -5.34
CA THR A 21 12.16 -12.26 -4.18
C THR A 21 12.02 -10.96 -3.37
N GLY A 22 11.02 -10.17 -3.76
CA GLY A 22 10.80 -8.83 -3.23
C GLY A 22 10.45 -8.88 -1.75
N LYS A 23 10.89 -7.85 -1.01
CA LYS A 23 10.50 -7.65 0.39
C LYS A 23 8.97 -7.61 0.49
N ARG A 24 8.41 -8.39 1.41
CA ARG A 24 6.99 -8.35 1.76
C ARG A 24 6.64 -6.95 2.28
N ARG A 25 5.62 -6.32 1.69
CA ARG A 25 5.18 -4.97 2.08
C ARG A 25 3.70 -5.00 2.45
N PRO A 26 3.31 -4.28 3.52
CA PRO A 26 1.91 -4.07 3.82
C PRO A 26 1.27 -3.14 2.80
N ALA A 27 0.02 -3.40 2.46
CA ALA A 27 -0.84 -2.50 1.71
C ALA A 27 -2.26 -2.52 2.27
N LEU A 28 -2.92 -1.38 2.21
CA LEU A 28 -4.33 -1.21 2.56
C LEU A 28 -5.18 -1.51 1.33
N VAL A 29 -6.22 -2.33 1.49
CA VAL A 29 -7.24 -2.52 0.45
C VAL A 29 -8.15 -1.29 0.43
N VAL A 30 -8.18 -0.59 -0.71
CA VAL A 30 -8.96 0.65 -0.88
C VAL A 30 -10.30 0.37 -1.54
N ALA A 31 -10.33 -0.58 -2.48
CA ALA A 31 -11.56 -0.98 -3.16
C ALA A 31 -11.49 -2.44 -3.60
N ASP A 32 -12.64 -3.09 -3.54
CA ASP A 32 -12.88 -4.38 -4.16
C ASP A 32 -13.34 -4.17 -5.61
N LEU A 33 -12.74 -4.89 -6.56
CA LEU A 33 -13.12 -4.88 -7.96
C LEU A 33 -13.82 -6.20 -8.35
N PRO A 34 -14.65 -6.21 -9.40
CA PRO A 34 -15.23 -7.44 -9.93
C PRO A 34 -14.15 -8.49 -10.25
N GLY A 35 -14.41 -9.76 -9.90
CA GLY A 35 -13.45 -10.85 -10.09
C GLY A 35 -12.47 -10.96 -8.92
N ASP A 36 -11.18 -11.11 -9.21
CA ASP A 36 -10.11 -11.31 -8.21
C ASP A 36 -9.23 -10.07 -8.01
N ASP A 37 -9.56 -8.97 -8.68
CA ASP A 37 -8.78 -7.73 -8.63
C ASP A 37 -9.11 -6.89 -7.39
N LEU A 38 -8.09 -6.19 -6.88
CA LEU A 38 -8.18 -5.29 -5.72
C LEU A 38 -7.39 -4.00 -6.00
N ILE A 39 -7.93 -2.86 -5.58
CA ILE A 39 -7.17 -1.60 -5.53
C ILE A 39 -6.46 -1.51 -4.19
N LEU A 40 -5.13 -1.34 -4.22
CA LEU A 40 -4.28 -1.32 -3.02
C LEU A 40 -3.54 0.02 -2.86
N CYS A 41 -3.42 0.49 -1.62
CA CYS A 41 -2.55 1.59 -1.23
C CYS A 41 -1.35 1.06 -0.44
N GLN A 42 -0.15 1.27 -0.96
CA GLN A 42 1.07 0.75 -0.36
C GLN A 42 1.45 1.52 0.91
N ILE A 43 1.81 0.79 1.97
CA ILE A 43 2.36 1.36 3.20
C ILE A 43 3.88 1.15 3.18
N THR A 44 4.64 2.24 3.31
CA THR A 44 6.11 2.22 3.34
C THR A 44 6.61 3.10 4.49
N SER A 45 7.58 2.59 5.26
CA SER A 45 8.27 3.39 6.30
C SER A 45 9.32 4.34 5.71
N GLN A 46 9.70 4.12 4.44
CA GLN A 46 10.63 4.97 3.72
C GLN A 46 9.87 5.90 2.78
N ILE A 47 10.08 7.20 2.94
CA ILE A 47 9.53 8.22 2.07
C ILE A 47 10.53 8.44 0.93
N SER A 48 10.17 8.07 -0.30
CA SER A 48 10.99 8.40 -1.47
C SER A 48 10.90 9.89 -1.77
N ALA A 49 12.05 10.54 -1.96
CA ALA A 49 12.15 11.99 -2.19
C ALA A 49 11.30 12.50 -3.38
N SER A 50 10.93 11.64 -4.33
CA SER A 50 10.14 11.98 -5.52
C SER A 50 8.65 12.22 -5.28
N LYS A 51 8.09 11.91 -4.08
CA LYS A 51 6.64 12.02 -3.80
C LYS A 51 6.33 12.85 -2.53
N LEU A 52 7.22 13.78 -2.18
CA LEU A 52 7.20 14.44 -0.87
C LEU A 52 6.11 15.51 -0.70
N THR A 53 5.47 15.97 -1.76
CA THR A 53 4.70 17.21 -1.71
C THR A 53 3.28 17.07 -1.15
N GLU A 54 2.62 15.92 -1.27
CA GLU A 54 1.21 15.77 -0.83
C GLU A 54 1.03 15.10 0.53
N VAL A 55 1.84 14.09 0.86
CA VAL A 55 1.57 13.23 2.04
C VAL A 55 2.04 13.86 3.35
N LYS A 56 3.10 14.68 3.33
CA LYS A 56 3.63 15.33 4.55
C LYS A 56 2.67 16.32 5.19
N ALA A 57 1.81 16.97 4.41
CA ALA A 57 0.85 17.94 4.95
C ALA A 57 -0.21 17.27 5.86
N LYS A 58 -0.66 16.07 5.48
CA LYS A 58 -1.79 15.41 6.17
C LYS A 58 -1.36 14.58 7.37
N LEU A 59 -0.15 13.99 7.32
CA LEU A 59 0.42 13.24 8.44
C LEU A 59 0.79 14.14 9.63
N ARG A 60 1.13 15.41 9.41
CA ARG A 60 1.37 16.35 10.53
C ARG A 60 0.08 16.81 11.21
N GLN A 61 -1.04 16.82 10.50
CA GLN A 61 -2.37 17.16 11.03
C GLN A 61 -3.07 16.02 11.77
N LEU A 62 -2.69 14.75 11.53
CA LEU A 62 -3.31 13.62 12.24
C LEU A 62 -2.66 13.30 13.60
N PHE A 63 -1.51 13.88 13.90
CA PHE A 63 -0.73 13.61 15.13
C PHE A 63 -0.53 14.87 16.00
N THR A 64 -1.38 15.88 15.86
CA THR A 64 -1.54 16.99 16.81
C THR A 64 -3.01 17.05 17.21
#